data_AF-A0A4P9W2U5-F1
#
_entry.id   AF-A0A4P9W2U5-F1
#
_cell.length_a   1.000
_cell.length_b   1.000
_cell.length_c   1.000
_cell.angle_alpha   90.00
_cell.angle_beta   90.00
_cell.angle_gamma   90.00
#
_symmetry.space_group_name_H-M   'P 1'
#
loop_
_entity.id
_entity.type
_entity.pdbx_description
1 polymer ?
#
loop_
_entity_poly.entity_id
_entity_poly.type
_entity_poly.pdbx_seq_one_letter_code
_entity_poly.pdbx_strand_id
1 'polypeptide(L)'
;VAIVGGGLVGSLATVFFAKRGWSVDLYELRKDPRLDRSVSGRSINLALSVRGISALTAAGVQARITDAMIPMKGRLIHTRGGALSSQPYGVFGECINSIDRKMINEHLLTSAEGFPNVRLHFGVSLLQADYDQNQAIFVGADGSKFTVQSDLMIGTDGAYSRARAQLMRKIRMDFSQEYIDHAYVELTIPATEDGEYAMDSHHLHIWPRQTFMMIALPN
;
A
#
# COMPACT_ATOMS: atom_id res chain seq x y z
N VAL A 1 -13.59 -11.05 12.81
CA VAL A 1 -12.73 -11.15 11.61
C VAL A 1 -11.32 -10.78 12.00
N ALA A 2 -10.34 -11.65 11.75
CA ALA A 2 -8.92 -11.36 11.94
C ALA A 2 -8.27 -10.95 10.61
N ILE A 3 -7.70 -9.76 10.54
CA ILE A 3 -6.99 -9.26 9.35
C ILE A 3 -5.48 -9.29 9.64
N VAL A 4 -4.71 -9.96 8.79
CA VAL A 4 -3.27 -10.11 8.95
C VAL A 4 -2.55 -9.21 7.96
N GLY A 5 -1.93 -8.14 8.45
CA GLY A 5 -1.20 -7.13 7.69
C GLY A 5 -1.95 -5.80 7.59
N GLY A 6 -1.39 -4.74 8.18
CA GLY A 6 -1.91 -3.36 8.19
C GLY A 6 -1.33 -2.47 7.11
N GLY A 7 -1.13 -3.04 5.92
CA GLY A 7 -0.84 -2.28 4.70
C GLY A 7 -2.11 -1.72 4.07
N LEU A 8 -1.98 -1.13 2.88
CA LEU A 8 -3.09 -0.46 2.17
C LEU A 8 -4.35 -1.32 2.05
N VAL A 9 -4.20 -2.58 1.64
CA VAL A 9 -5.33 -3.49 1.43
C VAL A 9 -5.95 -3.92 2.76
N GLY A 10 -5.14 -4.26 3.76
CA GLY A 10 -5.64 -4.68 5.07
C GLY A 10 -6.37 -3.57 5.80
N SER A 11 -5.78 -2.38 5.85
CA SER A 11 -6.40 -1.19 6.46
C SER A 11 -7.71 -0.82 5.77
N LEU A 12 -7.77 -0.88 4.43
CA LEU A 12 -9.00 -0.64 3.66
C LEU A 12 -10.06 -1.73 3.93
N ALA A 13 -9.66 -3.00 3.97
CA ALA A 13 -10.55 -4.11 4.30
C ALA A 13 -11.14 -3.95 5.70
N THR A 14 -10.35 -3.54 6.69
CA THR A 14 -10.82 -3.25 8.06
C THR A 14 -11.96 -2.25 8.04
N VAL A 15 -11.82 -1.13 7.32
CA VAL A 15 -12.88 -0.12 7.18
C VAL A 15 -14.16 -0.74 6.58
N PHE A 16 -14.02 -1.57 5.53
CA PHE A 16 -15.18 -2.20 4.90
C PHE A 16 -15.91 -3.22 5.78
N PHE A 17 -15.19 -4.01 6.58
CA PHE A 17 -15.79 -4.95 7.53
C PHE A 17 -16.40 -4.21 8.72
N ALA A 18 -15.71 -3.21 9.25
CA ALA A 18 -16.20 -2.40 10.36
C ALA A 18 -17.53 -1.72 10.02
N LYS A 19 -17.62 -1.11 8.83
CA LYS A 19 -18.86 -0.49 8.31
C LYS A 19 -20.03 -1.47 8.16
N ARG A 20 -19.74 -2.76 8.00
CA ARG A 20 -20.75 -3.83 7.91
C ARG A 20 -21.11 -4.42 9.28
N GLY A 21 -20.60 -3.85 10.37
CA GLY A 21 -20.93 -4.26 11.75
C GLY A 21 -20.13 -5.46 12.28
N TRP A 22 -19.10 -5.91 11.57
CA TRP A 22 -18.25 -7.01 12.04
C TRP A 22 -17.30 -6.54 13.14
N SER A 23 -17.03 -7.38 14.14
CA SER A 23 -15.88 -7.17 15.03
C SER A 23 -14.59 -7.50 14.29
N VAL A 24 -13.67 -6.55 14.20
CA VAL A 24 -12.44 -6.67 13.42
C VAL A 24 -11.20 -6.44 14.27
N ASP A 25 -10.30 -7.41 14.27
CA ASP A 25 -8.96 -7.29 14.85
C ASP A 25 -7.95 -7.32 13.70
N LEU A 26 -7.19 -6.24 13.55
CA LEU A 26 -6.10 -6.14 12.57
C LEU A 26 -4.77 -6.34 13.27
N TYR A 27 -3.92 -7.21 12.73
CA TYR A 27 -2.59 -7.52 13.24
C TYR A 27 -1.52 -7.08 12.24
N GLU A 28 -0.63 -6.17 12.63
CA GLU A 28 0.45 -5.65 11.79
C GLU A 28 1.82 -5.93 12.44
N LEU A 29 2.73 -6.49 11.64
CA LEU A 29 4.09 -6.84 12.05
C LEU A 29 4.88 -5.61 12.50
N ARG A 30 4.74 -4.50 11.78
CA ARG A 30 5.48 -3.27 12.03
C ARG A 30 4.88 -2.50 13.21
N LYS A 31 5.67 -1.58 13.76
CA LYS A 31 5.17 -0.55 14.68
C LYS A 31 4.16 0.35 13.97
N ASP A 32 3.36 1.07 14.75
CA ASP A 32 2.39 2.01 14.20
C ASP A 32 3.11 3.11 13.40
N PRO A 33 2.88 3.20 12.07
CA PRO A 33 3.56 4.19 11.23
C PRO A 33 3.21 5.63 11.62
N ARG A 34 2.06 5.86 12.28
CA ARG A 34 1.58 7.19 12.72
C ARG A 34 2.39 7.75 13.89
N LEU A 35 3.03 6.88 14.67
CA LEU A 35 3.87 7.24 15.80
C LEU A 35 5.35 7.31 15.43
N ASP A 36 5.74 6.63 14.36
CA ASP A 36 7.14 6.49 13.96
C ASP A 36 7.52 7.53 12.89
N ARG A 37 8.21 8.58 13.33
CA ARG A 37 8.83 9.58 12.44
C ARG A 37 10.13 9.10 11.80
N SER A 38 10.73 8.02 12.30
CA SER A 38 12.07 7.55 11.89
C SER A 38 12.06 6.60 10.70
N VAL A 39 10.90 5.97 10.43
CA VAL A 39 10.73 5.15 9.23
C VAL A 39 10.44 6.08 8.04
N SER A 40 11.53 6.57 7.45
CA SER A 40 11.58 6.88 6.02
C SER A 40 11.26 5.57 5.29
N GLY A 41 9.97 5.36 5.00
CA GLY A 41 9.53 4.20 4.25
C GLY A 41 10.20 4.21 2.89
N ARG A 42 10.79 3.07 2.50
CA ARG A 42 11.25 2.76 1.15
C ARG A 42 10.07 2.70 0.17
N SER A 43 9.36 3.81 0.00
CA SER A 43 8.26 3.85 -0.94
C SER A 43 8.25 5.15 -1.72
N ILE A 44 8.56 4.98 -3.00
CA ILE A 44 8.01 5.76 -4.11
C ILE A 44 6.53 6.08 -3.82
N ASN A 45 6.14 7.32 -4.15
CA ASN A 45 4.74 7.66 -4.33
C ASN A 45 4.05 6.63 -5.23
N LEU A 46 2.75 6.46 -5.04
CA LEU A 46 1.95 5.53 -5.81
C LEU A 46 1.24 6.27 -6.92
N ALA A 47 1.17 5.62 -8.08
CA ALA A 47 0.22 5.98 -9.12
C ALA A 47 -1.16 5.41 -8.76
N LEU A 48 -2.05 6.26 -8.25
CA LEU A 48 -3.43 5.93 -7.94
C LEU A 48 -4.34 6.21 -9.14
N SER A 49 -4.98 5.16 -9.65
CA SER A 49 -5.93 5.25 -10.76
C SER A 49 -7.38 5.11 -10.28
N VAL A 50 -8.32 5.18 -11.23
CA VAL A 50 -9.76 5.09 -11.00
C VAL A 50 -10.16 3.92 -10.08
N ARG A 51 -9.53 2.75 -10.21
CA ARG A 51 -9.88 1.57 -9.41
C ARG A 51 -9.60 1.78 -7.92
N GLY A 52 -8.44 2.37 -7.60
CA GLY A 52 -8.08 2.69 -6.22
C GLY A 52 -8.98 3.78 -5.65
N ILE A 53 -9.24 4.83 -6.43
CA ILE A 53 -10.15 5.93 -6.05
C ILE A 53 -11.55 5.40 -5.77
N SER A 54 -12.10 4.54 -6.64
CA SER A 54 -13.42 3.93 -6.44
C SER A 54 -13.47 3.08 -5.17
N ALA A 55 -12.40 2.36 -4.83
CA ALA A 55 -12.33 1.58 -3.60
C ALA A 55 -12.36 2.49 -2.35
N LEU A 56 -11.56 3.56 -2.36
CA LEU A 56 -11.53 4.56 -1.27
C LEU A 56 -12.87 5.30 -1.15
N THR A 57 -13.53 5.53 -2.29
CA THR A 57 -14.86 6.15 -2.36
C THR A 57 -15.92 5.28 -1.74
N ALA A 58 -15.96 3.99 -2.11
CA ALA A 58 -16.88 3.04 -1.51
C ALA A 58 -16.62 2.84 0.00
N ALA A 59 -15.37 2.98 0.44
CA ALA A 59 -15.00 2.99 1.85
C ALA A 59 -15.32 4.32 2.55
N GLY A 60 -15.67 5.40 1.83
CA GLY A 60 -15.99 6.72 2.38
C GLY A 60 -14.80 7.42 3.05
N VAL A 61 -13.58 7.15 2.58
CA VAL A 61 -12.30 7.68 3.13
C VAL A 61 -11.52 8.48 2.08
N GLN A 62 -12.16 8.86 0.97
CA GLN A 62 -11.49 9.47 -0.16
C GLN A 62 -11.07 10.93 0.07
N ALA A 63 -11.79 11.68 0.92
CA ALA A 63 -11.77 13.15 0.87
C ALA A 63 -10.36 13.70 1.12
N ARG A 64 -9.76 13.32 2.25
CA ARG A 64 -8.39 13.72 2.62
C ARG A 64 -7.33 13.20 1.64
N ILE A 65 -7.57 12.04 1.05
CA ILE A 65 -6.67 11.44 0.07
C ILE A 65 -6.71 12.26 -1.23
N THR A 66 -7.89 12.69 -1.66
CA THR A 66 -8.11 13.44 -2.92
C THR A 66 -7.41 14.79 -2.88
N ASP A 67 -7.44 15.48 -1.74
CA ASP A 67 -6.79 16.80 -1.59
C ASP A 67 -5.26 16.73 -1.68
N ALA A 68 -4.67 15.56 -1.42
CA ALA A 68 -3.22 15.34 -1.46
C ALA A 68 -2.75 14.70 -2.78
N MET A 69 -3.65 14.50 -3.75
CA MET A 69 -3.31 13.91 -5.05
C MET A 69 -2.71 14.96 -5.97
N ILE A 70 -1.61 14.60 -6.65
CA ILE A 70 -1.06 15.39 -7.76
C ILE A 70 -1.46 14.72 -9.08
N PRO A 71 -2.31 15.35 -9.91
CA PRO A 71 -2.81 14.74 -11.13
C PRO A 71 -1.74 14.70 -12.22
N MET A 72 -1.39 13.50 -12.67
CA MET A 72 -0.52 13.24 -13.81
C MET A 72 -1.35 12.96 -15.06
N LYS A 73 -1.38 13.92 -15.99
CA LYS A 73 -2.21 13.90 -17.21
C LYS A 73 -1.61 13.06 -18.34
N GLY A 74 -0.34 12.71 -18.23
CA GLY A 74 0.37 11.92 -19.23
C GLY A 74 1.72 11.44 -18.75
N ARG A 75 2.45 10.80 -19.66
CA ARG A 75 3.86 10.47 -19.49
C ARG A 75 4.73 11.47 -20.24
N LEU A 76 5.82 11.90 -19.62
CA LEU A 76 6.84 12.74 -20.25
C LEU A 76 8.10 11.91 -20.48
N ILE A 77 8.39 11.60 -21.73
CA ILE A 77 9.52 10.75 -22.11
C ILE A 77 10.77 11.61 -22.30
N HIS A 78 11.82 11.27 -21.57
CA HIS A 78 13.15 11.88 -21.64
C HIS A 78 14.08 11.04 -22.51
N THR A 79 14.29 11.51 -23.75
CA THR A 79 15.16 10.84 -24.71
C THR A 79 16.64 10.99 -24.33
N ARG A 80 17.51 10.17 -24.94
CA ARG A 80 18.98 10.30 -24.73
C ARG A 80 19.54 11.64 -25.23
N GLY A 81 18.94 12.22 -26.27
CA GLY A 81 19.35 13.51 -26.84
C GLY A 81 18.84 14.73 -26.07
N GLY A 82 18.14 14.54 -24.94
CA GLY A 82 17.56 15.63 -24.14
C GLY A 82 16.19 16.12 -24.61
N ALA A 83 15.69 15.64 -25.75
CA ALA A 83 14.34 15.96 -26.20
C ALA A 83 13.28 15.34 -25.27
N LEU A 84 12.21 16.10 -25.05
CA LEU A 84 11.05 15.72 -24.26
C LEU A 84 9.88 15.36 -25.19
N SER A 85 9.20 14.24 -24.93
CA SER A 85 7.99 13.84 -25.64
C SER A 85 6.85 13.61 -24.63
N SER A 86 5.89 14.53 -24.62
CA SER A 86 4.67 14.40 -23.81
C SER A 86 3.66 13.51 -24.54
N GLN A 87 3.05 12.60 -23.79
CA GLN A 87 2.03 11.68 -24.29
C GLN A 87 0.90 11.60 -23.26
N PRO A 88 -0.29 12.17 -23.56
CA PRO A 88 -1.41 12.17 -22.62
C PRO A 88 -1.92 10.74 -22.38
N TYR A 89 -2.45 10.48 -21.18
CA TYR A 89 -3.00 9.16 -20.84
C TYR A 89 -4.36 8.90 -21.50
N GLY A 90 -5.16 9.95 -21.67
CA GLY A 90 -6.48 9.86 -22.28
C GLY A 90 -6.81 11.10 -23.10
N VAL A 91 -7.80 10.94 -23.99
CA VAL A 91 -8.20 11.96 -24.96
C VAL A 91 -9.10 13.02 -24.31
N PHE A 92 -9.78 12.66 -23.23
CA PHE A 92 -10.76 13.51 -22.53
C PHE A 92 -10.21 14.06 -21.21
N GLY A 93 -8.89 14.05 -21.04
CA GLY A 93 -8.23 14.57 -19.84
C GLY A 93 -8.16 13.57 -18.68
N GLU A 94 -8.32 12.27 -18.96
CA GLU A 94 -8.11 11.22 -17.96
C GLU A 94 -6.69 11.27 -17.41
N CYS A 95 -6.55 11.13 -16.09
CA CYS A 95 -5.27 11.18 -15.39
C CYS A 95 -5.14 10.02 -14.40
N ILE A 96 -3.89 9.77 -14.01
CA ILE A 96 -3.55 9.01 -12.81
C ILE A 96 -2.98 9.98 -11.78
N ASN A 97 -3.04 9.67 -10.50
CA ASN A 97 -2.64 10.59 -9.45
C ASN A 97 -1.38 10.09 -8.76
N SER A 98 -0.42 10.97 -8.54
CA SER A 98 0.70 10.71 -7.62
C SER A 98 0.25 11.00 -6.20
N ILE A 99 0.61 10.12 -5.27
CA ILE A 99 0.24 10.24 -3.87
C ILE A 99 1.17 9.43 -2.96
N ASP A 100 1.49 9.98 -1.79
CA ASP A 100 2.34 9.30 -0.82
C ASP A 100 1.66 8.05 -0.24
N ARG A 101 2.39 6.92 -0.29
CA ARG A 101 1.93 5.63 0.22
C ARG A 101 1.73 5.68 1.74
N LYS A 102 2.64 6.31 2.46
CA LYS A 102 2.60 6.36 3.93
C LYS A 102 1.34 7.11 4.38
N MET A 103 1.08 8.26 3.79
CA MET A 103 -0.10 9.08 4.04
C MET A 103 -1.39 8.30 3.82
N ILE A 104 -1.54 7.57 2.70
CA ILE A 104 -2.73 6.74 2.47
C ILE A 104 -2.89 5.72 3.60
N ASN A 105 -1.81 5.01 3.95
CA ASN A 105 -1.90 3.96 4.96
C ASN A 105 -2.25 4.52 6.34
N GLU A 106 -1.63 5.63 6.74
CA GLU A 106 -1.93 6.31 8.01
C GLU A 106 -3.36 6.83 8.06
N HIS A 107 -3.87 7.36 6.95
CA HIS A 107 -5.25 7.79 6.85
C HIS A 107 -6.20 6.60 7.01
N LEU A 108 -5.96 5.49 6.30
CA LEU A 108 -6.79 4.29 6.39
C LEU A 108 -6.78 3.68 7.79
N LEU A 109 -5.62 3.60 8.45
CA LEU A 109 -5.50 3.09 9.83
C LEU A 109 -6.27 3.99 10.81
N THR A 110 -6.12 5.30 10.69
CA THR A 110 -6.87 6.27 11.50
C THR A 110 -8.38 6.17 11.26
N SER A 111 -8.80 6.03 10.02
CA SER A 111 -10.22 5.82 9.68
C SER A 111 -10.76 4.52 10.25
N ALA A 112 -9.97 3.44 10.23
CA ALA A 112 -10.35 2.15 10.79
C ALA A 112 -10.47 2.19 12.33
N GLU A 113 -9.54 2.87 13.01
CA GLU A 113 -9.53 3.01 14.47
C GLU A 113 -10.72 3.83 15.01
N GLY A 114 -11.30 4.70 14.19
CA GLY A 114 -12.50 5.45 14.55
C GLY A 114 -13.76 4.61 14.74
N PHE A 115 -13.73 3.32 14.39
CA PHE A 115 -14.85 2.40 14.58
C PHE A 115 -14.75 1.69 15.94
N PRO A 116 -15.82 1.68 16.76
CA PRO A 116 -15.79 1.07 18.09
C PRO A 116 -15.63 -0.47 18.07
N ASN A 117 -15.94 -1.09 16.94
CA ASN A 117 -15.82 -2.53 16.68
C ASN A 117 -14.48 -2.93 16.04
N VAL A 118 -13.50 -2.03 16.02
CA VAL A 118 -12.15 -2.28 15.47
C VAL A 118 -11.09 -2.23 16.55
N ARG A 119 -10.14 -3.16 16.49
CA ARG A 119 -8.91 -3.14 17.28
C ARG A 119 -7.71 -3.30 16.37
N LEU A 120 -6.69 -2.45 16.55
CA LEU A 120 -5.45 -2.49 15.79
C LEU A 120 -4.31 -2.95 16.71
N HIS A 121 -3.62 -4.02 16.31
CA HIS A 121 -2.53 -4.64 17.06
C HIS A 121 -1.23 -4.52 16.26
N PHE A 122 -0.35 -3.60 16.66
CA PHE A 122 0.94 -3.37 15.99
C PHE A 122 2.09 -4.11 16.68
N GLY A 123 3.18 -4.36 15.96
CA GLY A 123 4.30 -5.15 16.46
C GLY A 123 3.96 -6.63 16.62
N VAL A 124 2.95 -7.12 15.90
CA VAL A 124 2.41 -8.48 16.03
C VAL A 124 2.52 -9.21 14.70
N SER A 125 3.16 -10.37 14.71
CA SER A 125 3.38 -11.17 13.51
C SER A 125 2.61 -12.49 13.55
N LEU A 126 2.04 -12.91 12.42
CA LEU A 126 1.48 -14.25 12.29
C LEU A 126 2.61 -15.28 12.26
N LEU A 127 2.50 -16.29 13.14
CA LEU A 127 3.41 -17.43 13.16
C LEU A 127 2.79 -18.63 12.43
N GLN A 128 1.57 -19.00 12.83
CA GLN A 128 0.87 -20.18 12.33
C GLN A 128 -0.63 -19.93 12.27
N ALA A 129 -1.31 -20.58 11.33
CA ALA A 129 -2.75 -20.62 11.25
C ALA A 129 -3.20 -22.08 11.20
N ASP A 130 -4.11 -22.45 12.10
CA ASP A 130 -4.83 -23.71 12.09
C ASP A 130 -6.28 -23.44 11.62
N TYR A 131 -6.51 -23.71 10.33
CA TYR A 131 -7.80 -23.48 9.69
C TYR A 131 -8.86 -24.51 10.11
N ASP A 132 -8.47 -25.68 10.62
CA ASP A 132 -9.43 -26.71 11.06
C ASP A 132 -10.03 -26.32 12.42
N GLN A 133 -9.24 -25.61 13.24
CA GLN A 133 -9.65 -25.16 14.57
C GLN A 133 -10.03 -23.68 14.63
N ASN A 134 -10.05 -22.97 13.49
CA ASN A 134 -10.28 -21.52 13.40
C ASN A 134 -9.35 -20.70 14.31
N GLN A 135 -8.09 -21.12 14.42
CA GLN A 135 -7.10 -20.53 15.31
C GLN A 135 -5.90 -19.96 14.56
N ALA A 136 -5.38 -18.86 15.07
CA ALA A 136 -4.13 -18.28 14.60
C ALA A 136 -3.23 -17.96 15.78
N ILE A 137 -1.96 -18.33 15.64
CA ILE A 137 -0.92 -18.08 16.64
C ILE A 137 -0.12 -16.87 16.16
N PHE A 138 -0.11 -15.84 16.97
CA PHE A 138 0.64 -14.62 16.76
C PHE A 138 1.82 -14.52 17.74
N VAL A 139 2.84 -13.76 17.33
CA VAL A 139 4.01 -13.44 18.14
C VAL A 139 4.08 -11.93 18.30
N GLY A 140 4.06 -11.44 19.55
CA GLY A 140 4.25 -10.03 19.89
C GLY A 140 5.72 -9.60 19.80
N ALA A 141 5.96 -8.30 19.87
CA ALA A 141 7.30 -7.72 19.79
C ALA A 141 8.24 -8.15 20.93
N ASP A 142 7.68 -8.55 22.08
CA ASP A 142 8.37 -9.12 23.24
C ASP A 142 8.69 -10.62 23.09
N GLY A 143 8.29 -11.24 21.97
CA GLY A 143 8.43 -12.67 21.73
C GLY A 143 7.32 -13.52 22.35
N SER A 144 6.35 -12.91 23.06
CA SER A 144 5.21 -13.62 23.61
C SER A 144 4.36 -14.21 22.48
N LYS A 145 3.83 -15.41 22.71
CA LYS A 145 2.92 -16.08 21.79
C LYS A 145 1.51 -16.05 22.35
N PHE A 146 0.54 -15.76 21.51
CA PHE A 146 -0.86 -15.83 21.88
C PHE A 146 -1.70 -16.37 20.73
N THR A 147 -2.80 -17.01 21.10
CA THR A 147 -3.73 -17.63 20.16
C THR A 147 -4.97 -16.77 20.03
N VAL A 148 -5.41 -16.56 18.79
CA VAL A 148 -6.61 -15.82 18.43
C VAL A 148 -7.56 -16.77 17.72
N GLN A 149 -8.82 -16.79 18.16
CA GLN A 149 -9.91 -17.45 17.44
C GLN A 149 -10.68 -16.42 16.61
N SER A 150 -11.07 -16.79 15.40
CA SER A 150 -11.86 -15.92 14.53
C SER A 150 -12.69 -16.71 13.53
N ASP A 151 -13.90 -16.26 13.23
CA ASP A 151 -14.77 -16.88 12.22
C ASP A 151 -14.23 -16.74 10.78
N LEU A 152 -13.39 -15.72 10.55
CA LEU A 152 -12.78 -15.42 9.27
C LEU A 152 -11.41 -14.81 9.48
N MET A 153 -10.41 -15.36 8.80
CA MET A 153 -9.08 -14.77 8.68
C MET A 153 -8.86 -14.26 7.24
N ILE A 154 -8.31 -13.06 7.11
CA ILE A 154 -7.96 -12.45 5.82
C ILE A 154 -6.47 -12.12 5.80
N GLY A 155 -5.74 -12.77 4.88
CA GLY A 155 -4.32 -12.51 4.66
C GLY A 155 -4.09 -11.31 3.74
N THR A 156 -3.63 -10.20 4.30
CA THR A 156 -3.23 -8.97 3.60
C THR A 156 -1.78 -8.56 3.91
N ASP A 157 -0.94 -9.55 4.20
CA ASP A 157 0.44 -9.46 4.69
C ASP A 157 1.50 -9.40 3.57
N GLY A 158 1.07 -9.05 2.35
CA GLY A 158 1.95 -8.66 1.25
C GLY A 158 2.57 -9.81 0.46
N ALA A 159 3.61 -9.49 -0.32
CA ALA A 159 4.22 -10.43 -1.26
C ALA A 159 4.77 -11.69 -0.57
N TYR A 160 5.40 -11.54 0.59
CA TYR A 160 5.96 -12.63 1.41
C TYR A 160 4.99 -13.12 2.49
N SER A 161 3.72 -13.29 2.09
CA SER A 161 2.61 -13.65 2.98
C SER A 161 2.86 -14.93 3.77
N ARG A 162 2.79 -14.83 5.11
CA ARG A 162 2.73 -15.98 6.02
C ARG A 162 1.37 -16.66 5.91
N ALA A 163 0.28 -15.89 5.79
CA ALA A 163 -1.05 -16.46 5.65
C ALA A 163 -1.14 -17.40 4.43
N ARG A 164 -0.60 -16.99 3.27
CA ARG A 164 -0.51 -17.84 2.07
C ARG A 164 0.34 -19.08 2.31
N ALA A 165 1.50 -18.93 2.96
CA ALA A 165 2.39 -20.06 3.26
C ALA A 165 1.74 -21.11 4.17
N GLN A 166 0.91 -20.70 5.14
CA GLN A 166 0.13 -21.61 5.98
C GLN A 166 -0.99 -22.28 5.17
N LEU A 167 -1.70 -21.53 4.33
CA LEU A 167 -2.79 -22.04 3.49
C LEU A 167 -2.30 -23.11 2.49
N MET A 168 -1.16 -22.88 1.84
CA MET A 168 -0.53 -23.82 0.90
C MET A 168 -0.23 -25.21 1.51
N ARG A 169 -0.11 -25.32 2.84
CA ARG A 169 0.10 -26.60 3.53
C ARG A 169 -1.18 -27.39 3.76
N LYS A 170 -2.34 -26.76 3.57
CA LYS A 170 -3.65 -27.30 3.97
C LYS A 170 -4.56 -27.61 2.79
N ILE A 171 -4.44 -26.84 1.70
CA ILE A 171 -5.22 -27.06 0.49
C ILE A 171 -4.34 -27.38 -0.70
N ARG A 172 -4.92 -28.05 -1.71
CA ARG A 172 -4.26 -28.22 -3.02
C ARG A 172 -4.29 -26.86 -3.74
N MET A 173 -3.15 -26.16 -3.68
CA MET A 173 -2.99 -24.83 -4.25
C MET A 173 -1.81 -24.82 -5.20
N ASP A 174 -2.04 -24.38 -6.43
CA ASP A 174 -0.96 -24.07 -7.36
C ASP A 174 -0.29 -22.76 -6.94
N PHE A 175 1.04 -22.77 -6.88
CA PHE A 175 1.85 -21.61 -6.49
C PHE A 175 3.11 -21.53 -7.34
N SER A 176 3.40 -20.33 -7.84
CA SER A 176 4.63 -20.00 -8.55
C SER A 176 5.25 -18.74 -7.97
N GLN A 177 6.58 -18.74 -7.85
CA GLN A 177 7.35 -17.56 -7.46
C GLN A 177 8.56 -17.44 -8.36
N GLU A 178 8.67 -16.30 -9.04
CA GLU A 178 9.77 -15.96 -9.93
C GLU A 178 10.33 -14.60 -9.52
N TYR A 179 11.65 -14.52 -9.40
CA TYR A 179 12.34 -13.26 -9.21
C TYR A 179 12.79 -12.76 -10.57
N ILE A 180 12.38 -11.54 -10.92
CA ILE A 180 12.82 -10.88 -12.15
C ILE A 180 14.27 -10.38 -12.03
N ASP A 181 14.95 -10.21 -13.16
CA ASP A 181 16.35 -9.75 -13.19
C ASP A 181 16.53 -8.28 -12.73
N HIS A 182 15.47 -7.48 -12.81
CA HIS A 182 15.54 -6.05 -12.49
C HIS A 182 15.31 -5.79 -11.00
N ALA A 183 16.15 -4.94 -10.43
CA ALA A 183 15.97 -4.34 -9.11
C ALA A 183 15.62 -2.85 -9.23
N TYR A 184 15.23 -2.21 -8.12
CA TYR A 184 14.97 -0.78 -8.07
C TYR A 184 15.77 -0.11 -6.95
N VAL A 185 16.09 1.16 -7.14
CA VAL A 185 16.63 2.07 -6.13
C VAL A 185 15.85 3.37 -6.20
N GLU A 186 15.64 3.99 -5.04
CA GLU A 186 14.93 5.26 -4.94
C GLU A 186 15.95 6.41 -4.92
N LEU A 187 15.71 7.42 -5.75
CA LEU A 187 16.50 8.65 -5.83
C LEU A 187 15.54 9.84 -5.72
N THR A 188 15.98 10.90 -5.06
CA THR A 188 15.18 12.11 -4.85
C THR A 188 15.69 13.24 -5.73
N ILE A 189 14.77 13.88 -6.45
CA ILE A 189 15.02 15.15 -7.13
C ILE A 189 14.51 16.25 -6.19
N PRO A 190 15.38 17.12 -5.66
CA PRO A 190 14.95 18.17 -4.75
C PRO A 190 14.12 19.24 -5.47
N ALA A 191 13.35 19.99 -4.69
CA ALA A 191 12.77 21.25 -5.15
C ALA A 191 13.88 22.23 -5.59
N THR A 192 13.51 23.23 -6.38
CA THR A 192 14.39 24.35 -6.70
C THR A 192 14.70 25.17 -5.43
N GLU A 193 15.63 26.12 -5.53
CA GLU A 193 15.98 27.01 -4.40
C GLU A 193 14.76 27.82 -3.91
N ASP A 194 13.82 28.11 -4.81
CA ASP A 194 12.57 28.81 -4.50
C ASP A 194 11.48 27.89 -3.92
N GLY A 195 11.74 26.60 -3.79
CA GLY A 195 10.78 25.61 -3.28
C GLY A 195 9.81 25.04 -4.33
N GLU A 196 10.04 25.34 -5.61
CA GLU A 196 9.20 24.88 -6.71
C GLU A 196 9.63 23.49 -7.23
N TYR A 197 8.75 22.82 -7.97
CA TYR A 197 9.12 21.60 -8.66
C TYR A 197 10.23 21.87 -9.71
N ALA A 198 11.30 21.09 -9.68
CA ALA A 198 12.39 21.19 -10.65
C ALA A 198 11.97 20.76 -12.08
N MET A 199 10.80 20.13 -12.23
CA MET A 199 10.24 19.62 -13.48
C MET A 199 8.71 19.72 -13.45
N ASP A 200 8.05 19.48 -14.58
CA ASP A 200 6.58 19.48 -14.65
C ASP A 200 5.95 18.50 -13.65
N SER A 201 5.11 19.00 -12.75
CA SER A 201 4.48 18.19 -11.71
C SER A 201 3.22 17.43 -12.17
N HIS A 202 2.83 17.55 -13.43
CA HIS A 202 1.60 16.98 -13.97
C HIS A 202 1.86 15.85 -14.98
N HIS A 203 3.07 15.29 -14.99
CA HIS A 203 3.45 14.13 -15.78
C HIS A 203 4.12 13.04 -14.93
N LEU A 204 3.99 11.79 -15.39
CA LEU A 204 4.90 10.73 -14.99
C LEU A 204 6.16 10.84 -15.87
N HIS A 205 7.31 11.14 -15.28
CA HIS A 205 8.56 11.26 -16.02
C HIS A 205 9.16 9.89 -16.27
N ILE A 206 9.63 9.62 -17.49
CA ILE A 206 10.22 8.32 -17.86
C ILE A 206 11.51 8.53 -18.67
N TRP A 207 12.60 7.92 -18.22
CA TRP A 207 13.86 7.80 -18.97
C TRP A 207 14.06 6.33 -19.38
N PRO A 208 13.54 5.92 -20.54
CA PRO A 208 13.70 4.54 -20.99
C PRO A 208 15.13 4.33 -21.51
N ARG A 209 15.81 3.27 -21.06
CA ARG A 209 17.18 2.93 -21.45
C ARG A 209 17.33 1.43 -21.66
N GLN A 210 16.56 0.83 -22.58
CA GLN A 210 16.62 -0.59 -22.98
C GLN A 210 16.74 -1.59 -21.82
N THR A 211 17.95 -1.80 -21.28
CA THR A 211 18.27 -2.67 -20.14
C THR A 211 17.97 -2.07 -18.76
N PHE A 212 17.68 -0.78 -18.67
CA PHE A 212 17.20 -0.13 -17.45
C PHE A 212 16.21 0.98 -17.76
N MET A 213 15.54 1.49 -16.72
CA MET A 213 14.68 2.65 -16.84
C MET A 213 14.68 3.43 -15.54
N MET A 214 14.44 4.74 -15.63
CA MET A 214 14.13 5.57 -14.48
C MET A 214 12.73 6.15 -14.67
N ILE A 215 11.98 6.23 -13.57
CA ILE A 215 10.71 6.93 -13.52
C ILE A 215 10.75 7.92 -12.36
N ALA A 216 10.06 9.05 -12.49
CA ALA A 216 9.88 10.00 -11.40
C ALA A 216 8.41 10.40 -11.29
N LEU A 217 7.93 10.41 -10.05
CA LEU A 217 6.59 10.85 -9.67
C LEU A 217 6.72 12.12 -8.82
N PRO A 218 5.84 13.11 -8.99
CA PRO A 218 5.82 14.32 -8.18
C PRO A 218 5.36 14.01 -6.74
N ASN A 219 5.83 14.79 -5.77
CA ASN A 219 5.54 14.65 -4.34
C ASN A 219 5.05 15.93 -3.68
#